data_AF-A0A972CJT7-F1
#
_entry.id   AF-A0A972CJT7-F1
#
_cell.length_a   1.000
_cell.length_b   1.000
_cell.length_c   1.000
_cell.angle_alpha   90.00
_cell.angle_beta   90.00
_cell.angle_gamma   90.00
#
_symmetry.space_group_name_H-M   'P 1'
#
loop_
_entity.id
_entity.type
_entity.pdbx_description
1 polymer ?
#
loop_
_entity_poly.entity_id
_entity_poly.type
_entity_poly.pdbx_seq_one_letter_code
_entity_poly.pdbx_strand_id
1 'polypeptide(L)'
;MTEIIVLWFIYSFLGWITETLYTSIPKKKFQDRGFLTIPIIPIYGFGALIVIYLLQPVSDHPLVIFPAAIVATSLLEYVTSNIMERLFNMRWWDYSQRKYNIKGRVCLRNSLLFGLLSIALVNYIHPLVKTLIAPLSQRQLELGSLVIITIVSIDTVHAVLFSLRFSKLAVELARIRESLSEREVS
;
A
#
# COMPACT_ATOMS: atom_id res chain seq x y z
N MET A 1 -3.09 21.60 -4.05
CA MET A 1 -2.82 20.75 -2.86
C MET A 1 -4.01 19.83 -2.57
N THR A 2 -5.23 20.36 -2.50
CA THR A 2 -6.46 19.60 -2.22
C THR A 2 -6.74 18.50 -3.24
N GLU A 3 -6.56 18.77 -4.53
CA GLU A 3 -6.70 17.76 -5.58
C GLU A 3 -5.81 16.52 -5.35
N ILE A 4 -4.57 16.72 -4.87
CA ILE A 4 -3.61 15.63 -4.61
C ILE A 4 -4.15 14.69 -3.53
N ILE A 5 -4.81 15.22 -2.51
CA ILE A 5 -5.39 14.44 -1.41
C ILE A 5 -6.54 13.57 -1.92
N VAL A 6 -7.40 14.13 -2.76
CA VAL A 6 -8.51 13.38 -3.39
C VAL A 6 -7.96 12.30 -4.32
N LEU A 7 -6.97 12.62 -5.16
CA LEU A 7 -6.31 11.65 -6.03
C LEU A 7 -5.64 10.54 -5.22
N TRP A 8 -4.88 10.90 -4.18
CA TRP A 8 -4.24 9.95 -3.28
C TRP A 8 -5.26 8.99 -2.66
N PHE A 9 -6.41 9.49 -2.22
CA PHE A 9 -7.47 8.68 -1.64
C PHE A 9 -8.07 7.73 -2.68
N ILE A 10 -8.40 8.21 -3.88
CA ILE A 10 -8.94 7.40 -4.97
C ILE A 10 -7.96 6.29 -5.34
N TYR A 11 -6.67 6.58 -5.50
CA TYR A 11 -5.67 5.57 -5.83
C TYR A 11 -5.42 4.57 -4.68
N SER A 12 -5.50 5.02 -3.43
CA SER A 12 -5.43 4.12 -2.28
C SER A 12 -6.63 3.17 -2.22
N PHE A 13 -7.82 3.64 -2.59
CA PHE A 13 -9.03 2.83 -2.70
C PHE A 13 -8.97 1.84 -3.88
N LEU A 14 -8.54 2.29 -5.07
CA LEU A 14 -8.33 1.41 -6.22
C LEU A 14 -7.28 0.34 -5.94
N GLY A 15 -6.22 0.69 -5.21
CA GLY A 15 -5.22 -0.25 -4.71
C GLY A 15 -5.83 -1.30 -3.78
N TRP A 16 -6.70 -0.89 -2.86
CA TRP A 16 -7.45 -1.82 -2.00
C TRP A 16 -8.33 -2.78 -2.80
N ILE A 17 -9.07 -2.30 -3.80
CA ILE A 17 -9.84 -3.17 -4.70
C ILE A 17 -8.92 -4.18 -5.39
N THR A 18 -7.81 -3.70 -5.95
CA THR A 18 -6.85 -4.55 -6.69
C THR A 18 -6.28 -5.66 -5.80
N GLU A 19 -5.85 -5.32 -4.59
CA GLU A 19 -5.27 -6.27 -3.64
C GLU A 19 -6.32 -7.26 -3.11
N THR A 20 -7.53 -6.77 -2.84
CA THR A 20 -8.66 -7.59 -2.40
C THR A 20 -9.04 -8.60 -3.48
N LEU A 21 -9.12 -8.19 -4.75
CA LEU A 21 -9.38 -9.10 -5.87
C LEU A 21 -8.24 -10.09 -6.08
N TYR A 22 -6.99 -9.62 -6.06
CA TYR A 22 -5.79 -10.45 -6.25
C TYR A 22 -5.70 -11.57 -5.21
N THR A 23 -6.11 -11.31 -3.97
CA THR A 23 -6.03 -12.30 -2.88
C THR A 23 -7.29 -13.13 -2.70
N SER A 24 -8.47 -12.56 -2.98
CA SER A 24 -9.76 -13.22 -2.78
C SER A 24 -10.10 -14.22 -3.88
N ILE A 25 -9.76 -13.94 -5.14
CA ILE A 25 -10.07 -14.83 -6.28
C ILE A 25 -9.38 -16.20 -6.13
N PRO A 26 -8.06 -16.29 -5.87
CA PRO A 26 -7.40 -17.59 -5.73
C PRO A 26 -7.84 -18.37 -4.49
N LYS A 27 -8.24 -17.66 -3.43
CA LYS A 27 -8.60 -18.28 -2.13
C LYS A 27 -10.11 -18.53 -1.98
N LYS A 28 -10.92 -18.07 -2.93
CA LYS A 28 -12.40 -18.11 -2.90
C LYS A 28 -13.01 -17.59 -1.59
N LYS A 29 -12.31 -16.67 -0.92
CA LYS A 29 -12.70 -16.06 0.35
C LYS A 29 -12.28 -14.62 0.34
N PHE A 30 -13.17 -13.74 0.78
CA PHE A 30 -12.86 -12.33 0.96
C PHE A 30 -11.72 -12.20 1.98
N GLN A 31 -10.62 -11.56 1.58
CA GLN A 31 -9.51 -11.24 2.46
C GLN A 31 -9.24 -9.74 2.40
N ASP A 32 -9.58 -9.07 3.49
CA ASP A 32 -9.07 -7.73 3.74
C ASP A 32 -7.64 -7.84 4.27
N ARG A 33 -6.70 -7.19 3.57
CA ARG A 33 -5.29 -7.11 3.96
C ARG A 33 -4.84 -5.66 4.22
N GLY A 34 -5.79 -4.73 4.28
CA GLY A 34 -5.49 -3.35 4.64
C GLY A 34 -4.85 -3.27 6.03
N PHE A 35 -3.87 -2.38 6.18
CA PHE A 35 -3.39 -1.96 7.51
C PHE A 35 -4.44 -1.12 8.25
N LEU A 36 -5.20 -0.34 7.48
CA LEU A 36 -6.27 0.53 7.94
C LEU A 36 -7.59 -0.26 8.01
N THR A 37 -8.50 0.18 8.87
CA THR A 37 -9.84 -0.43 9.01
C THR A 37 -10.77 -0.02 7.88
N ILE A 38 -10.50 1.14 7.29
CA ILE A 38 -11.19 1.63 6.10
C ILE A 38 -10.61 1.00 4.83
N PRO A 39 -11.40 0.88 3.74
CA PRO A 39 -11.02 0.15 2.52
C PRO A 39 -10.01 0.90 1.64
N ILE A 40 -8.88 1.32 2.20
CA ILE A 40 -7.80 1.98 1.48
C ILE A 40 -6.47 1.33 1.82
N ILE A 41 -5.57 1.30 0.85
CA ILE A 41 -4.18 0.89 1.07
C ILE A 41 -3.28 2.09 0.70
N PRO A 42 -2.83 2.88 1.70
CA PRO A 42 -2.06 4.12 1.50
C PRO A 42 -0.86 4.01 0.55
N ILE A 43 -0.12 2.88 0.58
CA ILE A 43 1.07 2.70 -0.25
C ILE A 43 0.74 2.73 -1.75
N TYR A 44 -0.47 2.32 -2.15
CA TYR A 44 -0.91 2.43 -3.54
C TYR A 44 -1.18 3.89 -3.94
N GLY A 45 -1.75 4.69 -3.03
CA GLY A 45 -1.93 6.13 -3.26
C GLY A 45 -0.59 6.85 -3.43
N PHE A 46 0.37 6.59 -2.54
CA PHE A 46 1.71 7.16 -2.66
C PHE A 46 2.43 6.66 -3.91
N GLY A 47 2.37 5.36 -4.21
CA GLY A 47 2.98 4.78 -5.39
C GLY A 47 2.40 5.35 -6.68
N ALA A 48 1.09 5.49 -6.76
CA ALA A 48 0.41 6.09 -7.91
C ALA A 48 0.83 7.55 -8.11
N LEU A 49 0.84 8.37 -7.05
CA LEU A 49 1.28 9.75 -7.15
C LEU A 49 2.75 9.87 -7.57
N ILE A 50 3.64 9.05 -7.00
CA ILE A 50 5.06 9.01 -7.39
C ILE A 50 5.17 8.70 -8.88
N VAL A 51 4.48 7.65 -9.37
CA VAL A 51 4.48 7.24 -10.77
C VAL A 51 3.93 8.35 -11.67
N ILE A 52 2.80 8.96 -11.32
CA ILE A 52 2.20 10.05 -12.10
C ILE A 52 3.17 11.23 -12.19
N TYR A 53 3.67 11.73 -11.07
CA TYR A 53 4.55 12.91 -11.07
C TYR A 53 5.89 12.66 -11.77
N LEU A 54 6.45 11.45 -11.69
CA LEU A 54 7.71 11.11 -12.38
C LEU A 54 7.53 10.79 -13.85
N LEU A 55 6.46 10.06 -14.22
CA LEU A 55 6.39 9.35 -15.49
C LEU A 55 5.28 9.87 -16.43
N GLN A 56 4.37 10.74 -15.96
CA GLN A 56 3.41 11.41 -16.82
C GLN A 56 4.06 12.22 -17.95
N PRO A 57 5.21 12.91 -17.77
CA PRO A 57 5.87 13.62 -18.88
C PRO A 57 6.35 12.71 -20.03
N VAL A 58 6.44 11.40 -19.80
CA VAL A 58 6.88 10.39 -20.78
C VAL A 58 5.78 9.37 -21.07
N SER A 59 4.50 9.76 -20.93
CA SER A 59 3.33 8.91 -21.14
C SER A 59 3.32 8.19 -22.50
N ASP A 60 3.89 8.83 -23.52
CA ASP A 60 3.95 8.31 -24.90
C ASP A 60 5.02 7.23 -25.09
N HIS A 61 5.84 6.98 -24.07
CA HIS A 61 6.94 6.03 -24.09
C HIS A 61 6.76 4.92 -23.04
N PRO A 62 5.83 3.96 -23.24
CA PRO A 62 5.56 2.90 -22.27
C PRO A 62 6.79 2.02 -21.96
N LEU A 63 7.70 1.87 -22.92
CA LEU A 63 8.98 1.16 -22.72
C LEU A 63 9.92 1.86 -21.74
N VAL A 64 9.76 3.17 -21.52
CA VAL A 64 10.49 3.95 -20.51
C VAL A 64 9.76 3.90 -19.18
N ILE A 65 8.42 4.01 -19.20
CA ILE A 65 7.58 3.97 -18.00
C ILE A 65 7.78 2.66 -17.24
N PHE A 66 7.79 1.52 -17.95
CA PHE A 66 7.85 0.20 -17.33
C PHE A 66 9.06 0.01 -16.37
N PRO A 67 10.32 0.14 -16.82
CA PRO A 67 11.47 -0.03 -15.93
C PRO A 67 11.57 1.07 -14.87
N ALA A 68 11.22 2.32 -15.19
CA ALA A 68 11.27 3.42 -14.23
C ALA A 68 10.25 3.23 -13.09
N ALA A 69 9.04 2.78 -13.44
CA ALA A 69 8.00 2.46 -12.48
C ALA A 69 8.38 1.28 -11.59
N ILE A 70 8.98 0.23 -12.17
CA ILE A 70 9.52 -0.91 -11.40
C ILE A 70 10.46 -0.42 -10.30
N VAL A 71 11.42 0.45 -10.64
CA VAL A 71 12.38 0.98 -9.66
C VAL A 71 11.68 1.82 -8.60
N ALA A 72 10.82 2.77 -9.01
CA ALA A 72 10.13 3.67 -8.09
C ALA A 72 9.22 2.93 -7.10
N THR A 73 8.39 2.03 -7.61
CA THR A 73 7.43 1.24 -6.81
C THR A 73 8.13 0.23 -5.91
N SER A 74 9.18 -0.43 -6.40
CA SER A 74 9.99 -1.36 -5.59
C SER A 74 10.73 -0.64 -4.47
N LEU A 75 11.25 0.57 -4.72
CA LEU A 75 11.89 1.38 -3.70
C LEU A 75 10.88 1.78 -2.62
N LEU A 76 9.69 2.23 -3.01
CA LEU A 76 8.61 2.55 -2.08
C LEU A 76 8.23 1.32 -1.24
N GLU A 77 7.95 0.18 -1.88
CA GLU A 77 7.60 -1.09 -1.21
C GLU A 77 8.68 -1.51 -0.20
N TYR A 78 9.96 -1.44 -0.59
CA TYR A 78 11.07 -1.78 0.29
C TYR A 78 11.16 -0.85 1.50
N VAL A 79 11.10 0.47 1.29
CA VAL A 79 11.21 1.48 2.35
C VAL A 79 10.03 1.37 3.31
N THR A 80 8.80 1.27 2.80
CA THR A 80 7.60 1.11 3.63
C THR A 80 7.66 -0.17 4.45
N SER A 81 8.00 -1.30 3.81
CA SER A 81 8.17 -2.59 4.52
C SER A 81 9.19 -2.47 5.66
N ASN A 82 10.34 -1.82 5.40
CA ASN A 82 11.39 -1.65 6.40
C ASN A 82 10.99 -0.73 7.55
N ILE A 83 10.29 0.37 7.29
CA ILE A 83 9.78 1.26 8.33
C ILE A 83 8.76 0.53 9.19
N MET A 84 7.79 -0.15 8.58
CA MET A 84 6.75 -0.86 9.32
C MET A 84 7.32 -1.98 10.18
N GLU A 85 8.29 -2.76 9.67
CA GLU A 85 8.93 -3.80 10.47
C GLU A 85 9.67 -3.23 11.68
N ARG A 86 10.34 -2.07 11.55
CA ARG A 86 11.03 -1.44 12.68
C ARG A 86 10.08 -0.85 13.72
N LEU A 87 8.94 -0.33 13.29
CA LEU A 87 7.97 0.28 14.20
C LEU A 87 7.14 -0.76 14.95
N PHE A 88 6.77 -1.85 14.29
CA PHE A 88 5.80 -2.81 14.82
C PHE A 88 6.37 -4.22 15.02
N ASN A 89 7.64 -4.48 14.70
CA ASN A 89 8.25 -5.83 14.75
C ASN A 89 7.45 -6.88 13.97
N MET A 90 6.71 -6.46 12.94
CA MET A 90 5.82 -7.30 12.15
C MET A 90 5.97 -6.99 10.67
N ARG A 91 5.75 -8.00 9.83
CA ARG A 91 5.72 -7.86 8.37
C ARG A 91 4.31 -8.01 7.86
N TRP A 92 3.80 -7.00 7.17
CA TRP A 92 2.49 -7.02 6.51
C TRP A 92 2.48 -7.92 5.27
N TRP A 93 3.62 -8.05 4.61
CA TRP A 93 3.83 -8.99 3.53
C TRP A 93 5.22 -9.62 3.64
N ASP A 94 5.33 -10.86 3.20
CA ASP A 94 6.57 -11.60 3.16
C ASP A 94 6.70 -12.38 1.84
N TYR A 95 7.72 -12.01 1.06
CA TYR A 95 8.08 -12.61 -0.21
C TYR A 95 9.32 -13.50 -0.11
N SER A 96 9.76 -13.90 1.09
CA SER A 96 10.98 -14.72 1.29
C SER A 96 10.93 -16.05 0.51
N GLN A 97 9.73 -16.59 0.28
CA GLN A 97 9.48 -17.81 -0.50
C GLN A 97 9.33 -17.57 -2.02
N ARG A 98 9.48 -16.33 -2.49
CA ARG A 98 9.37 -15.97 -3.91
C ARG A 98 10.74 -15.88 -4.56
N LYS A 99 10.85 -16.30 -5.82
CA LYS A 99 12.08 -16.16 -6.61
C LYS A 99 12.44 -14.68 -6.81
N TYR A 100 13.74 -14.38 -6.80
CA TYR A 100 14.27 -13.02 -6.98
C TYR A 100 13.68 -12.01 -5.99
N ASN A 101 13.54 -12.41 -4.72
CA ASN A 101 13.14 -11.51 -3.66
C ASN A 101 14.35 -10.78 -3.05
N ILE A 102 14.11 -9.58 -2.53
CA ILE A 102 15.11 -8.80 -1.79
C ILE A 102 14.66 -8.76 -0.33
N LYS A 103 15.32 -9.54 0.53
CA LYS A 103 15.04 -9.67 1.97
C LYS A 103 13.56 -9.98 2.30
N GLY A 104 12.86 -10.65 1.39
CA GLY A 104 11.42 -10.90 1.49
C GLY A 104 10.52 -9.67 1.41
N ARG A 105 11.05 -8.46 1.13
CA ARG A 105 10.26 -7.21 1.10
C ARG A 105 9.68 -6.89 -0.27
N VAL A 106 10.46 -7.18 -1.31
CA VAL A 106 10.12 -6.94 -2.71
C VAL A 106 10.43 -8.23 -3.47
N CYS A 107 9.67 -8.55 -4.51
CA CYS A 107 10.02 -9.63 -5.43
C CYS A 107 9.79 -9.24 -6.89
N LEU A 108 10.61 -9.79 -7.78
CA LEU A 108 10.57 -9.47 -9.21
C LEU A 108 9.17 -9.61 -9.82
N ARG A 109 8.43 -10.67 -9.46
CA ARG A 109 7.08 -10.87 -9.98
C ARG A 109 6.15 -9.70 -9.66
N ASN A 110 6.17 -9.23 -8.41
CA ASN A 110 5.29 -8.12 -7.99
C ASN A 110 5.75 -6.81 -8.63
N SER A 111 7.06 -6.58 -8.67
CA SER A 111 7.65 -5.42 -9.36
C SER A 111 7.21 -5.35 -10.83
N LEU A 112 7.26 -6.46 -11.57
CA LEU A 112 6.82 -6.50 -12.97
C LEU A 112 5.32 -6.19 -13.12
N LEU A 113 4.48 -6.72 -12.22
CA LEU A 113 3.05 -6.40 -12.20
C LEU A 113 2.80 -4.92 -11.92
N PHE A 114 3.54 -4.32 -10.98
CA PHE A 114 3.48 -2.88 -10.72
C PHE A 114 3.98 -2.04 -11.90
N GLY A 115 4.98 -2.51 -12.64
CA GLY A 115 5.41 -1.87 -13.89
C GLY A 115 4.29 -1.82 -14.92
N LEU A 116 3.59 -2.95 -15.15
CA LEU A 116 2.45 -3.00 -16.08
C LEU A 116 1.28 -2.13 -15.58
N LEU A 117 0.97 -2.21 -14.28
CA LEU A 117 -0.07 -1.40 -13.66
C LEU A 117 0.24 0.09 -13.77
N SER A 118 1.51 0.48 -13.72
CA SER A 118 1.94 1.88 -13.85
C SER A 118 1.77 2.42 -15.27
N ILE A 119 2.01 1.61 -16.30
CA ILE A 119 1.64 1.98 -17.68
C ILE A 119 0.14 2.20 -17.77
N ALA A 120 -0.65 1.26 -17.24
CA ALA A 120 -2.11 1.39 -17.23
C ALA A 120 -2.58 2.63 -16.46
N LEU A 121 -1.91 2.93 -15.35
CA LEU A 121 -2.17 4.08 -14.51
C LEU A 121 -1.96 5.39 -15.27
N VAL A 122 -0.78 5.59 -15.86
CA VAL A 122 -0.41 6.85 -16.52
C VAL A 122 -1.27 7.07 -17.76
N ASN A 123 -1.49 6.03 -18.57
CA ASN A 123 -2.09 6.18 -19.90
C ASN A 123 -3.61 6.07 -19.93
N TYR A 124 -4.23 5.44 -18.92
CA TYR A 124 -5.68 5.20 -18.92
C TYR A 124 -6.36 5.60 -17.61
N ILE A 125 -5.90 5.08 -16.46
CA ILE A 125 -6.60 5.26 -15.20
C ILE A 125 -6.51 6.71 -14.72
N HIS A 126 -5.33 7.34 -14.77
CA HIS A 126 -5.15 8.71 -14.32
C HIS A 126 -5.94 9.72 -15.17
N PRO A 127 -5.90 9.68 -16.52
CA PRO A 127 -6.77 10.49 -17.36
C PRO A 127 -8.26 10.32 -17.04
N LEU A 128 -8.72 9.08 -16.87
CA LEU A 128 -10.12 8.80 -16.50
C LEU A 128 -10.48 9.42 -15.14
N VAL A 129 -9.65 9.21 -14.12
CA VAL A 129 -9.88 9.79 -12.79
C VAL A 129 -9.89 11.31 -12.84
N LYS A 130 -8.98 11.92 -13.61
CA LYS A 130 -8.94 13.38 -13.84
C LYS A 130 -10.24 13.88 -14.46
N THR A 131 -10.79 13.17 -15.45
CA THR A 131 -12.10 13.51 -16.04
C THR A 131 -13.24 13.38 -15.03
N LEU A 132 -13.21 12.37 -14.16
CA LEU A 132 -14.25 12.18 -13.13
C LEU A 132 -14.25 13.28 -12.07
N ILE A 133 -13.09 13.81 -11.70
CA ILE A 133 -12.99 14.88 -10.70
C ILE A 133 -13.02 16.29 -11.29
N ALA A 134 -12.86 16.44 -12.61
CA ALA A 134 -12.87 17.74 -13.28
C ALA A 134 -14.14 18.59 -13.05
N PRO A 135 -15.35 18.01 -12.90
CA PRO A 135 -16.55 18.80 -12.60
C PRO A 135 -16.61 19.36 -11.18
N LEU A 136 -15.72 18.94 -10.28
CA LEU A 136 -15.74 19.37 -8.88
C LEU A 136 -15.19 20.79 -8.77
N SER A 137 -15.96 21.65 -8.10
CA SER A 137 -15.50 22.98 -7.73
C SER A 137 -14.37 22.92 -6.70
N GLN A 138 -13.54 23.98 -6.66
CA GLN A 138 -12.46 24.11 -5.69
C GLN A 138 -12.94 23.93 -4.23
N ARG A 139 -14.11 24.46 -3.89
CA ARG A 139 -14.73 24.30 -2.56
C ARG A 139 -15.09 22.85 -2.25
N GLN A 140 -15.57 22.09 -3.23
CA GLN A 140 -15.86 20.66 -3.04
C GLN A 140 -14.57 19.86 -2.83
N LEU A 141 -13.50 20.17 -3.57
CA LEU A 141 -12.20 19.54 -3.38
C LEU A 141 -11.61 19.86 -2.00
N GLU A 142 -11.73 21.10 -1.53
CA GLU A 142 -11.30 21.52 -0.19
C GLU A 142 -12.04 20.78 0.92
N LEU A 143 -13.38 20.80 0.89
CA LEU A 143 -14.20 20.11 1.88
C LEU A 143 -13.97 18.59 1.85
N GLY A 144 -13.91 18.00 0.64
CA GLY A 144 -13.62 16.58 0.47
C GLY A 144 -12.24 16.22 1.03
N SER A 145 -11.22 17.02 0.76
CA SER A 145 -9.87 16.81 1.29
C SER A 145 -9.83 16.87 2.82
N LEU A 146 -10.54 17.83 3.42
CA LEU A 146 -10.63 17.97 4.87
C LEU A 146 -11.29 16.73 5.51
N VAL A 147 -12.41 16.28 4.93
CA VAL A 147 -13.13 15.08 5.39
C VAL A 147 -12.24 13.83 5.26
N ILE A 148 -11.59 13.64 4.10
CA ILE A 148 -10.68 12.53 3.85
C ILE A 148 -9.55 12.52 4.88
N ILE A 149 -8.84 13.64 5.05
CA ILE A 149 -7.73 13.73 6.01
C ILE A 149 -8.22 13.39 7.42
N THR A 150 -9.37 13.93 7.83
CA THR A 150 -9.92 13.70 9.17
C THR A 150 -10.19 12.21 9.41
N ILE A 151 -10.94 11.57 8.50
CA ILE A 151 -11.30 10.15 8.62
C ILE A 151 -10.05 9.27 8.60
N VAL A 152 -9.17 9.49 7.63
CA VAL A 152 -7.93 8.70 7.46
C VAL A 152 -7.01 8.88 8.66
N SER A 153 -6.89 10.09 9.21
CA SER A 153 -6.03 10.35 10.37
C SER A 153 -6.55 9.63 11.61
N ILE A 154 -7.87 9.71 11.87
CA ILE A 154 -8.50 9.00 12.99
C ILE A 154 -8.27 7.49 12.85
N ASP A 155 -8.55 6.92 11.68
CA ASP A 155 -8.38 5.49 11.44
C ASP A 155 -6.91 5.06 11.53
N THR A 156 -5.98 5.86 11.00
CA THR A 156 -4.54 5.60 11.10
C THR A 156 -4.09 5.60 12.57
N VAL A 157 -4.54 6.54 13.39
CA VAL A 157 -4.22 6.56 14.83
C VAL A 157 -4.73 5.28 15.49
N HIS A 158 -5.98 4.88 15.21
CA HIS A 158 -6.54 3.63 15.75
C HIS A 158 -5.73 2.41 15.30
N ALA A 159 -5.43 2.28 14.01
CA ALA A 159 -4.67 1.16 13.44
C ALA A 159 -3.25 1.07 14.01
N VAL A 160 -2.57 2.19 14.17
CA VAL A 160 -1.22 2.27 14.77
C VAL A 160 -1.26 1.86 16.24
N LEU A 161 -2.17 2.42 17.04
CA LEU A 161 -2.30 2.06 18.46
C LEU A 161 -2.64 0.59 18.65
N PHE A 162 -3.54 0.05 17.83
CA PHE A 162 -3.89 -1.36 17.83
C PHE A 162 -2.67 -2.23 17.50
N SER A 163 -1.95 -1.91 16.42
CA SER A 163 -0.80 -2.68 15.96
C SER A 163 0.36 -2.67 16.95
N LEU A 164 0.63 -1.53 17.63
CA LEU A 164 1.65 -1.47 18.67
C LEU A 164 1.30 -2.31 19.91
N ARG A 165 0.02 -2.30 20.32
CA ARG A 165 -0.45 -3.15 21.43
C ARG A 165 -0.35 -4.62 21.07
N PHE A 166 -0.79 -4.98 19.87
CA PHE A 166 -0.73 -6.35 19.37
C PHE A 166 0.72 -6.85 19.27
N SER A 167 1.63 -6.04 18.75
CA SER A 167 3.06 -6.35 18.67
C SER A 167 3.65 -6.67 20.05
N LYS A 168 3.36 -5.84 21.07
CA LYS A 168 3.82 -6.08 22.45
C LYS A 168 3.28 -7.40 23.02
N LEU A 169 1.99 -7.67 22.85
CA LEU A 169 1.35 -8.90 23.29
C LEU A 169 1.97 -10.13 22.61
N ALA A 170 2.23 -10.06 21.30
CA ALA A 170 2.84 -11.15 20.55
C ALA A 170 4.26 -11.48 21.07
N VAL A 171 5.06 -10.46 21.39
CA VAL A 171 6.41 -10.65 21.96
C VAL A 171 6.34 -11.26 23.37
N GLU A 172 5.41 -10.81 24.20
CA GLU A 172 5.24 -11.34 25.56
C GLU A 172 4.80 -12.80 25.55
N LEU A 173 3.82 -13.15 24.70
CA LEU A 173 3.38 -14.52 24.51
C LEU A 173 4.50 -15.45 24.02
N ALA A 174 5.36 -14.96 23.12
CA ALA A 174 6.51 -15.72 22.65
C ALA A 174 7.50 -16.03 23.79
N ARG A 175 7.79 -15.06 24.67
CA ARG A 175 8.64 -15.26 25.85
C ARG A 175 8.04 -16.24 26.84
N ILE A 176 6.74 -16.13 27.13
CA ILE A 176 6.05 -17.06 28.02
C ILE A 176 6.13 -18.49 27.46
N ARG A 177 5.85 -18.67 26.17
CA ARG A 177 5.94 -19.98 25.50
C ARG A 177 7.34 -20.59 25.59
N GLU A 178 8.39 -19.78 25.38
CA GLU A 178 9.78 -20.23 25.48
C GLU A 178 10.10 -20.71 26.91
N SER A 179 9.76 -19.91 27.94
CA SER A 179 9.95 -20.30 29.34
C SER A 179 9.19 -21.56 29.77
N LEU A 180 8.02 -21.82 29.17
CA LEU A 180 7.26 -23.04 29.42
C LEU A 180 7.94 -24.25 28.78
N SER A 181 8.44 -24.10 27.54
CA SER A 181 9.16 -25.18 26.86
C SER A 181 10.46 -25.57 27.56
N GLU A 182 11.16 -24.62 28.19
CA GLU A 182 12.36 -24.90 28.99
C GLU A 182 12.03 -25.68 30.28
N ARG A 183 10.87 -25.41 30.89
CA ARG A 183 10.39 -26.11 32.10
C ARG A 183 9.86 -27.52 31.83
N GLU A 184 9.33 -27.78 30.63
CA GLU A 184 8.86 -29.13 30.25
C GLU A 184 10.02 -30.10 29.91
N VAL A 185 11.22 -29.57 29.66
CA VAL A 185 12.41 -30.36 29.30
C VAL A 185 13.32 -30.62 30.52
N SER A 186 13.11 -29.94 31.65
CA SER A 186 13.83 -30.13 32.92
C SER A 186 13.13 -31.09 33.88
#